data_AF-A0A8J3QNN3-F1
#
_entry.id   AF-A0A8J3QNN3-F1
#
_cell.length_a   1.000
_cell.length_b   1.000
_cell.length_c   1.000
_cell.angle_alpha   90.00
_cell.angle_beta   90.00
_cell.angle_gamma   90.00
#
_symmetry.space_group_name_H-M   'P 1'
#
loop_
_entity.id
_entity.type
_entity.pdbx_description
1 polymer ?
#
loop_
_entity_poly.entity_id
_entity_poly.type
_entity_poly.pdbx_seq_one_letter_code
_entity_poly.pdbx_strand_id
1 'polypeptide(L)'
;MTSQERPLDSGALFSATAGGRVAADTARGRVAADAAPRTPLVEALAGYRARGSAEIADLERFSPLLSVADPWHRSTPLHVTCSALIVHPPTRRVLLRWHARQQAWLQVGGHADPGETDPLAITLREGLEETGIADLRPWPDASLVHLAVVSVTASAKEPAHEHADLRYVLATDAPETARPENPAAELRWLSMPEAEALVAEPNLRETLSRVGRLFDELGPR
;
A
#
# COMPACT_ATOMS: atom_id res chain seq x y z
N MET A 1 -37.67 -5.36 58.16
CA MET A 1 -37.17 -4.09 57.60
C MET A 1 -37.86 -3.89 56.25
N THR A 2 -39.18 -3.62 56.24
CA THR A 2 -39.81 -2.28 56.05
C THR A 2 -39.29 -1.58 54.79
N SER A 3 -40.01 -1.64 53.66
CA SER A 3 -41.15 -0.79 53.25
C SER A 3 -40.72 0.52 52.57
N GLN A 4 -41.22 0.73 51.33
CA GLN A 4 -41.79 1.99 50.77
C GLN A 4 -40.90 3.27 50.79
N GLU A 5 -40.98 4.30 49.94
CA GLU A 5 -42.04 4.88 49.13
C GLU A 5 -41.41 5.97 48.20
N ARG A 6 -42.14 6.40 47.16
CA ARG A 6 -41.90 7.63 46.36
C ARG A 6 -42.48 8.87 47.12
N PRO A 7 -42.66 10.07 46.51
CA PRO A 7 -41.77 11.05 45.85
C PRO A 7 -41.98 12.51 46.39
N LEU A 8 -41.42 13.49 45.68
CA LEU A 8 -41.77 14.94 45.58
C LEU A 8 -41.32 15.87 46.71
N ASP A 9 -40.60 16.94 46.33
CA ASP A 9 -40.98 18.27 46.83
C ASP A 9 -40.93 19.32 45.71
N SER A 10 -41.92 20.19 45.78
CA SER A 10 -42.27 21.24 44.85
C SER A 10 -41.62 22.55 45.27
N GLY A 11 -41.20 23.34 44.30
CA GLY A 11 -40.79 24.73 44.53
C GLY A 11 -41.10 25.57 43.30
N ALA A 12 -42.36 25.95 43.15
CA ALA A 12 -42.75 27.04 42.26
C ALA A 12 -42.44 28.38 42.93
N LEU A 13 -42.02 29.39 42.17
CA LEU A 13 -42.76 30.65 42.03
C LEU A 13 -42.09 31.62 41.05
N PHE A 14 -42.98 32.29 40.33
CA PHE A 14 -42.84 33.32 39.30
C PHE A 14 -41.89 34.48 39.63
N SER A 15 -41.21 35.00 38.60
CA SER A 15 -41.39 36.41 38.22
C SER A 15 -41.02 36.62 36.76
N ALA A 16 -42.02 37.04 35.97
CA ALA A 16 -41.87 37.49 34.60
C ALA A 16 -41.54 38.99 34.60
N THR A 17 -40.59 39.40 33.76
CA THR A 17 -40.57 40.76 33.20
C THR A 17 -40.07 40.71 31.76
N ALA A 18 -40.62 41.64 31.00
CA ALA A 18 -40.85 41.58 29.57
C ALA A 18 -39.65 42.03 28.72
N GLY A 19 -39.69 41.59 27.46
CA GLY A 19 -39.51 42.48 26.32
C GLY A 19 -38.11 42.59 25.74
N GLY A 20 -37.93 42.04 24.53
CA GLY A 20 -36.82 42.40 23.67
C GLY A 20 -36.57 41.38 22.57
N ARG A 21 -37.24 41.56 21.42
CA ARG A 21 -36.83 40.88 20.18
C ARG A 21 -35.50 41.46 19.74
N VAL A 22 -34.50 40.61 19.57
CA VAL A 22 -33.40 40.85 18.62
C VAL A 22 -33.19 39.55 17.88
N ALA A 23 -33.62 39.52 16.63
CA ALA A 23 -33.17 38.51 15.69
C ALA A 23 -31.71 38.83 15.35
N ALA A 24 -30.80 37.93 15.68
CA ALA A 24 -29.47 37.89 15.12
C ALA A 24 -29.19 36.45 14.74
N ASP A 25 -29.22 36.24 13.44
CA ASP A 25 -28.62 35.15 12.70
C ASP A 25 -27.36 34.60 13.39
N THR A 26 -27.42 33.35 13.85
CA THR A 26 -26.24 32.60 14.22
C THR A 26 -26.10 31.40 13.29
N ALA A 27 -25.56 31.67 12.11
CA ALA A 27 -24.62 30.76 11.49
C ALA A 27 -23.53 30.39 12.52
N ARG A 28 -23.61 29.18 13.09
CA ARG A 28 -22.47 28.57 13.77
C ARG A 28 -21.98 27.44 12.90
N GLY A 29 -20.83 27.72 12.29
CA GLY A 29 -20.16 26.88 11.32
C GLY A 29 -19.90 25.48 11.85
N ARG A 30 -20.06 24.51 10.94
CA ARG A 30 -19.19 23.35 10.96
C ARG A 30 -17.78 23.88 10.75
N VAL A 31 -16.97 23.85 11.81
CA VAL A 31 -15.53 23.75 11.62
C VAL A 31 -15.35 22.39 10.96
N ALA A 32 -15.15 22.37 9.64
CA ALA A 32 -14.57 21.20 9.00
C ALA A 32 -13.27 20.96 9.77
N ALA A 33 -13.19 19.83 10.48
CA ALA A 33 -11.93 19.39 11.05
C ALA A 33 -11.00 19.22 9.85
N ASP A 34 -10.12 20.19 9.66
CA ASP A 34 -9.07 20.15 8.66
C ASP A 34 -8.17 19.00 9.10
N ALA A 35 -8.42 17.82 8.54
CA ALA A 35 -7.60 16.65 8.83
C ALA A 35 -6.19 17.02 8.40
N ALA A 36 -5.22 16.91 9.32
CA ALA A 36 -3.82 17.14 9.00
C ALA A 36 -3.46 16.43 7.68
N PRO A 37 -2.69 17.08 6.79
CA PRO A 37 -2.35 16.50 5.50
C PRO A 37 -1.77 15.10 5.73
N ARG A 38 -2.39 14.10 5.10
CA ARG A 38 -1.93 12.72 5.20
C ARG A 38 -0.62 12.61 4.42
N THR A 39 0.33 11.86 4.95
CA THR A 39 1.55 11.56 4.20
C THR A 39 1.20 10.66 3.02
N PRO A 40 1.94 10.69 1.89
CA PRO A 40 1.68 9.81 0.76
C PRO A 40 1.67 8.32 1.15
N LEU A 41 2.46 7.94 2.16
CA LEU A 41 2.47 6.59 2.73
C LEU A 41 1.14 6.21 3.42
N VAL A 42 0.52 7.14 4.15
CA VAL A 42 -0.82 6.94 4.74
C VAL A 42 -1.89 6.88 3.66
N GLU A 43 -1.75 7.69 2.60
CA GLU A 43 -2.66 7.69 1.45
C GLU A 43 -2.58 6.39 0.65
N ALA A 44 -1.39 5.82 0.48
CA ALA A 44 -1.21 4.52 -0.17
C ALA A 44 -1.94 3.37 0.55
N LEU A 45 -2.08 3.45 1.87
CA LEU A 45 -2.87 2.50 2.66
C LEU A 45 -4.37 2.81 2.68
N ALA A 46 -4.80 3.94 2.09
CA ALA A 46 -6.21 4.30 2.08
C ALA A 46 -7.00 3.24 1.30
N GLY A 47 -7.94 2.58 1.99
CA GLY A 47 -8.76 1.52 1.40
C GLY A 47 -8.09 0.14 1.34
N TYR A 48 -6.80 0.03 1.62
CA TYR A 48 -6.13 -1.26 1.75
C TYR A 48 -6.73 -2.09 2.90
N ARG A 49 -6.91 -3.39 2.66
CA ARG A 49 -7.46 -4.34 3.63
C ARG A 49 -6.64 -5.61 3.59
N ALA A 50 -5.95 -5.88 4.70
CA ALA A 50 -5.24 -7.13 4.90
C ALA A 50 -6.21 -8.33 4.84
N ARG A 51 -5.76 -9.41 4.20
CA ARG A 51 -6.50 -10.65 3.96
C ARG A 51 -5.73 -11.81 4.59
N GLY A 52 -6.40 -12.51 5.51
CA GLY A 52 -5.80 -13.64 6.22
C GLY A 52 -4.78 -13.21 7.27
N SER A 53 -4.31 -14.18 8.06
CA SER A 53 -3.48 -13.91 9.24
C SER A 53 -2.09 -13.37 8.91
N ALA A 54 -1.49 -13.81 7.80
CA ALA A 54 -0.15 -13.37 7.40
C ALA A 54 -0.11 -11.87 7.09
N GLU A 55 -1.03 -11.39 6.25
CA GLU A 55 -1.09 -9.98 5.86
C GLU A 55 -1.57 -9.08 7.02
N ILE A 56 -2.41 -9.61 7.92
CA ILE A 56 -2.78 -8.91 9.16
C ILE A 56 -1.53 -8.69 10.02
N ALA A 57 -0.71 -9.73 10.21
CA ALA A 57 0.55 -9.61 10.94
C ALA A 57 1.51 -8.63 10.24
N ASP A 58 1.64 -8.68 8.92
CA ASP A 58 2.47 -7.75 8.16
C ASP A 58 1.99 -6.30 8.31
N LEU A 59 0.68 -6.06 8.29
CA LEU A 59 0.10 -4.74 8.53
C LEU A 59 0.32 -4.25 9.97
N GLU A 60 0.23 -5.12 10.97
CA GLU A 60 0.55 -4.79 12.36
C GLU A 60 2.03 -4.37 12.50
N ARG A 61 2.93 -5.07 11.80
CA ARG A 61 4.37 -4.76 11.80
C ARG A 61 4.71 -3.49 11.03
N PHE A 62 3.98 -3.21 9.95
CA PHE A 62 4.14 -2.00 9.16
C PHE A 62 3.61 -0.76 9.89
N SER A 63 2.51 -0.89 10.66
CA SER A 63 1.80 0.25 11.26
C SER A 63 2.68 1.25 12.04
N PRO A 64 3.68 0.82 12.85
CA PRO A 64 4.62 1.75 13.50
C PRO A 64 5.41 2.64 12.54
N LEU A 65 5.68 2.18 11.31
CA LEU A 65 6.42 2.96 10.29
C LEU A 65 5.65 4.21 9.85
N LEU A 66 4.33 4.24 10.03
CA LEU A 66 3.52 5.43 9.70
C LEU A 66 3.80 6.63 10.61
N SER A 67 4.45 6.40 11.75
CA SER A 67 4.72 7.43 12.77
C SER A 67 6.19 7.75 12.95
N VAL A 68 7.11 7.06 12.26
CA VAL A 68 8.54 7.38 12.31
C VAL A 68 8.87 8.54 11.37
N ALA A 69 9.97 9.24 11.66
CA ALA A 69 10.39 10.39 10.86
C ALA A 69 10.79 10.01 9.42
N ASP A 70 11.46 8.87 9.26
CA ASP A 70 11.88 8.35 7.97
C ASP A 70 11.68 6.82 7.91
N PRO A 71 10.55 6.35 7.35
CA PRO A 71 10.29 4.92 7.21
C PRO A 71 11.07 4.26 6.06
N TRP A 72 11.79 5.05 5.26
CA TRP A 72 12.53 4.61 4.07
C TRP A 72 14.00 4.32 4.37
N HIS A 73 14.48 4.74 5.54
CA HIS A 73 15.89 4.71 5.88
C HIS A 73 16.45 3.28 6.00
N ARG A 74 17.36 2.91 5.10
CA ARG A 74 17.88 1.53 4.96
C ARG A 74 18.67 1.02 6.18
N SER A 75 19.05 1.89 7.11
CA SER A 75 19.76 1.47 8.33
C SER A 75 18.82 0.94 9.42
N THR A 76 17.51 1.04 9.25
CA THR A 76 16.56 0.51 10.23
C THR A 76 16.37 -1.00 10.01
N PRO A 77 16.10 -1.78 11.08
CA PRO A 77 15.82 -3.21 10.94
C PRO A 77 14.60 -3.53 10.07
N LEU A 78 13.67 -2.58 9.95
CA LEU A 78 12.50 -2.65 9.10
C LEU A 78 12.30 -1.29 8.42
N HIS A 79 12.26 -1.28 7.08
CA HIS A 79 12.00 -0.08 6.28
C HIS A 79 11.15 -0.40 5.06
N VAL A 80 10.53 0.65 4.50
CA VAL A 80 9.61 0.52 3.38
C VAL A 80 10.38 0.35 2.06
N THR A 81 9.87 -0.54 1.23
CA THR A 81 10.26 -0.70 -0.18
C THR A 81 9.00 -0.74 -1.04
N CYS A 82 9.18 -0.55 -2.34
CA CYS A 82 8.05 -0.46 -3.26
C CYS A 82 8.34 -1.29 -4.51
N SER A 83 7.39 -2.15 -4.87
CA SER A 83 7.54 -3.12 -5.96
C SER A 83 6.36 -3.13 -6.92
N ALA A 84 6.62 -3.52 -8.16
CA ALA A 84 5.61 -3.71 -9.20
C ALA A 84 5.62 -5.14 -9.73
N LEU A 85 4.45 -5.77 -9.74
CA LEU A 85 4.22 -6.83 -10.74
C LEU A 85 3.76 -6.15 -12.03
N ILE A 86 4.64 -6.14 -13.05
CA ILE A 86 4.31 -5.53 -14.34
C ILE A 86 3.52 -6.54 -15.18
N VAL A 87 2.45 -6.06 -15.81
CA VAL A 87 1.54 -6.85 -16.63
C VAL A 87 1.46 -6.32 -18.06
N HIS A 88 1.14 -7.22 -19.00
CA HIS A 88 0.64 -6.86 -20.32
C HIS A 88 -0.81 -7.36 -20.42
N PRO A 89 -1.81 -6.50 -20.16
CA PRO A 89 -3.21 -6.92 -20.04
C PRO A 89 -3.75 -7.70 -21.24
N PRO A 90 -3.49 -7.30 -22.50
CA PRO A 90 -4.02 -8.03 -23.67
C PRO A 90 -3.59 -9.50 -23.72
N THR A 91 -2.39 -9.82 -23.22
CA THR A 91 -1.89 -11.22 -23.20
C THR A 91 -2.01 -11.90 -21.84
N ARG A 92 -2.45 -11.18 -20.81
CA ARG A 92 -2.48 -11.66 -19.41
C ARG A 92 -1.15 -12.24 -18.95
N ARG A 93 -0.04 -11.65 -19.44
CA ARG A 93 1.32 -12.04 -19.06
C ARG A 93 1.84 -11.10 -17.99
N VAL A 94 2.70 -11.62 -17.14
CA VAL A 94 3.40 -10.88 -16.08
C VAL A 94 4.90 -10.90 -16.37
N LEU A 95 5.61 -9.86 -15.96
CA LEU A 95 7.05 -9.77 -16.07
C LEU A 95 7.69 -10.15 -14.73
N LEU A 96 8.63 -11.10 -14.76
CA LEU A 96 9.51 -11.41 -13.63
C LEU A 96 10.96 -11.13 -14.00
N ARG A 97 11.76 -10.74 -13.01
CA ARG A 97 13.19 -10.45 -13.10
C ARG A 97 13.98 -11.46 -12.29
N TRP A 98 15.10 -11.93 -12.84
CA TRP A 98 16.04 -12.78 -12.12
C TRP A 98 16.84 -11.96 -11.11
N HIS A 99 16.78 -12.36 -9.85
CA HIS A 99 17.44 -11.67 -8.76
C HIS A 99 18.68 -12.44 -8.32
N ALA A 100 19.87 -12.02 -8.78
CA ALA A 100 21.11 -12.78 -8.59
C ALA A 100 21.51 -12.98 -7.11
N ARG A 101 21.17 -12.06 -6.20
CA ARG A 101 21.49 -12.24 -4.76
C ARG A 101 20.59 -13.28 -4.10
N GLN A 102 19.31 -13.34 -4.50
CA GLN A 102 18.29 -14.23 -3.94
C GLN A 102 18.21 -15.56 -4.70
N GLN A 103 18.80 -15.62 -5.91
CA GLN A 103 18.71 -16.77 -6.82
C GLN A 103 17.26 -17.17 -7.09
N ALA A 104 16.39 -16.18 -7.30
CA ALA A 104 14.96 -16.35 -7.47
C ALA A 104 14.41 -15.42 -8.57
N TRP A 105 13.27 -15.80 -9.14
CA TRP A 105 12.50 -14.96 -10.05
C TRP A 105 11.50 -14.15 -9.24
N LEU A 106 11.65 -12.83 -9.24
CA LEU A 106 10.88 -11.91 -8.41
C LEU A 106 10.23 -10.83 -9.27
N GLN A 107 9.29 -10.10 -8.68
CA GLN A 107 8.82 -8.83 -9.23
C GLN A 107 9.93 -7.77 -9.21
N VAL A 108 9.77 -6.70 -9.98
CA VAL A 108 10.70 -5.56 -9.97
C VAL A 108 10.37 -4.60 -8.84
N GLY A 109 11.35 -3.84 -8.37
CA GLY A 109 11.14 -2.91 -7.26
C GLY A 109 12.38 -2.70 -6.41
N GLY A 110 12.26 -1.78 -5.47
CA GLY A 110 13.40 -1.40 -4.67
C GLY A 110 13.10 -0.38 -3.59
N HIS A 111 14.18 0.30 -3.20
CA HIS A 111 14.18 1.29 -2.15
C HIS A 111 13.79 2.66 -2.69
N ALA A 112 13.28 3.52 -1.81
CA ALA A 112 13.21 4.94 -2.12
C ALA A 112 14.63 5.53 -2.30
N ASP A 113 14.73 6.50 -3.21
CA ASP A 113 15.86 7.40 -3.31
C ASP A 113 15.74 8.56 -2.29
N PRO A 114 16.86 9.24 -1.95
CA PRO A 114 16.83 10.35 -1.01
C PRO A 114 15.82 11.44 -1.40
N GLY A 115 14.83 11.65 -0.54
CA GLY A 115 13.77 12.65 -0.73
C GLY A 115 12.49 12.12 -1.37
N GLU A 116 12.46 10.86 -1.83
CA GLU A 116 11.23 10.22 -2.28
C GLU A 116 10.36 9.80 -1.11
N THR A 117 9.06 10.08 -1.19
CA THR A 117 8.09 9.73 -0.13
C THR A 117 6.79 9.13 -0.65
N ASP A 118 6.57 9.16 -1.97
CA ASP A 118 5.37 8.62 -2.62
C ASP A 118 5.64 7.18 -3.08
N PRO A 119 5.00 6.17 -2.47
CA PRO A 119 5.23 4.77 -2.81
C PRO A 119 4.99 4.45 -4.29
N LEU A 120 3.96 5.04 -4.92
CA LEU A 120 3.62 4.73 -6.31
C LEU A 120 4.63 5.36 -7.26
N ALA A 121 5.08 6.58 -6.97
CA ALA A 121 6.13 7.23 -7.74
C ALA A 121 7.44 6.42 -7.69
N ILE A 122 7.82 5.93 -6.50
CA ILE A 122 8.97 5.04 -6.31
C ILE A 122 8.80 3.77 -7.15
N THR A 123 7.64 3.12 -7.07
CA THR A 123 7.35 1.91 -7.87
C THR A 123 7.46 2.14 -9.38
N LEU A 124 6.99 3.29 -9.88
CA LEU A 124 7.11 3.64 -11.30
C LEU A 124 8.57 3.88 -11.72
N ARG A 125 9.35 4.57 -10.88
CA ARG A 125 10.79 4.80 -11.12
C ARG A 125 11.54 3.48 -11.16
N GLU A 126 11.42 2.66 -10.13
CA GLU A 126 12.08 1.35 -10.03
C GLU A 126 11.68 0.44 -11.21
N GLY A 127 10.39 0.42 -11.57
CA GLY A 127 9.91 -0.31 -12.74
C GLY A 127 10.58 0.14 -14.03
N LEU A 128 10.73 1.46 -14.24
CA LEU A 128 11.45 2.00 -15.40
C LEU A 128 12.94 1.65 -15.36
N GLU A 129 13.60 1.79 -14.21
CA GLU A 129 15.04 1.56 -14.08
C GLU A 129 15.40 0.09 -14.32
N GLU A 130 14.66 -0.85 -13.73
CA GLU A 130 14.92 -2.29 -13.83
C GLU A 130 14.47 -2.91 -15.17
N THR A 131 13.60 -2.24 -15.93
CA THR A 131 13.01 -2.82 -17.14
C THR A 131 13.11 -1.99 -18.40
N GLY A 132 13.51 -0.72 -18.31
CA GLY A 132 13.54 0.21 -19.44
C GLY A 132 12.16 0.53 -20.04
N ILE A 133 11.05 0.06 -19.45
CA ILE A 133 9.70 0.27 -19.97
C ILE A 133 9.23 1.67 -19.57
N ALA A 134 9.08 2.57 -20.55
CA ALA A 134 8.77 3.99 -20.31
C ALA A 134 7.28 4.32 -20.22
N ASP A 135 6.39 3.41 -20.64
CA ASP A 135 4.94 3.63 -20.66
C ASP A 135 4.21 3.00 -19.46
N LEU A 136 4.96 2.63 -18.42
CA LEU A 136 4.41 2.04 -17.20
C LEU A 136 3.34 2.96 -16.58
N ARG A 137 2.20 2.37 -16.27
CA ARG A 137 1.09 3.04 -15.59
C ARG A 137 0.43 2.12 -14.57
N PRO A 138 -0.17 2.65 -13.49
CA PRO A 138 -0.92 1.82 -12.55
C PRO A 138 -2.06 1.06 -13.23
N TRP A 139 -2.30 -0.18 -12.81
CA TRP A 139 -3.33 -1.04 -13.37
C TRP A 139 -4.00 -1.95 -12.33
N PRO A 140 -5.34 -2.10 -12.35
CA PRO A 140 -6.30 -1.30 -13.12
C PRO A 140 -6.39 0.15 -12.65
N ASP A 141 -5.89 0.44 -11.46
CA ASP A 141 -5.81 1.75 -10.84
C ASP A 141 -4.56 1.83 -9.94
N ALA A 142 -4.46 2.90 -9.15
CA ALA A 142 -3.32 3.22 -8.29
C ALA A 142 -3.38 2.54 -6.89
N SER A 143 -4.29 1.58 -6.68
CA SER A 143 -4.45 0.97 -5.36
C SER A 143 -3.32 0.01 -5.01
N LEU A 144 -2.92 0.01 -3.74
CA LEU A 144 -2.02 -1.00 -3.19
C LEU A 144 -2.67 -2.39 -3.26
N VAL A 145 -1.97 -3.34 -3.89
CA VAL A 145 -2.49 -4.70 -4.10
C VAL A 145 -2.11 -5.63 -2.94
N HIS A 146 -0.92 -5.45 -2.38
CA HIS A 146 -0.39 -6.31 -1.32
C HIS A 146 0.70 -5.57 -0.53
N LEU A 147 0.64 -5.62 0.80
CA LEU A 147 1.75 -5.31 1.68
C LEU A 147 2.30 -6.63 2.22
N ALA A 148 3.60 -6.84 2.08
CA ALA A 148 4.29 -8.02 2.60
C ALA A 148 5.54 -7.61 3.37
N VAL A 149 5.77 -8.19 4.56
CA VAL A 149 7.04 -8.03 5.27
C VAL A 149 7.96 -9.18 4.90
N VAL A 150 9.09 -8.88 4.25
CA VAL A 150 10.02 -9.89 3.72
C VAL A 150 11.39 -9.77 4.35
N SER A 151 11.96 -10.90 4.75
CA SER A 151 13.30 -10.95 5.34
C SER A 151 14.39 -10.89 4.28
N VAL A 152 15.39 -10.06 4.54
CA VAL A 152 16.62 -9.94 3.75
C VAL A 152 17.76 -10.57 4.56
N THR A 153 18.44 -11.54 3.93
CA THR A 153 19.58 -12.20 4.56
C THR A 153 20.77 -11.24 4.67
N ALA A 154 21.49 -11.36 5.78
CA ALA A 154 22.72 -10.62 6.01
C ALA A 154 23.72 -10.87 4.86
N SER A 155 24.47 -9.84 4.49
CA SER A 155 25.63 -9.95 3.61
C SER A 155 26.87 -9.37 4.28
N ALA A 156 28.01 -9.44 3.59
CA ALA A 156 29.23 -8.78 4.05
C ALA A 156 29.08 -7.25 4.20
N LYS A 157 28.08 -6.63 3.56
CA LYS A 157 27.88 -5.19 3.55
C LYS A 157 26.73 -4.71 4.43
N GLU A 158 25.78 -5.58 4.74
CA GLU A 158 24.52 -5.23 5.39
C GLU A 158 24.10 -6.32 6.38
N PRO A 159 23.65 -5.95 7.60
CA PRO A 159 23.08 -6.91 8.53
C PRO A 159 21.75 -7.47 7.98
N ALA A 160 21.28 -8.56 8.57
CA ALA A 160 19.93 -9.04 8.32
C ALA A 160 18.93 -7.97 8.72
N HIS A 161 17.93 -7.75 7.87
CA HIS A 161 16.88 -6.76 8.06
C HIS A 161 15.64 -7.22 7.30
N GLU A 162 14.58 -6.42 7.34
CA GLU A 162 13.33 -6.71 6.68
C GLU A 162 12.86 -5.51 5.88
N HIS A 163 12.21 -5.82 4.76
CA HIS A 163 11.50 -4.84 3.96
C HIS A 163 10.01 -4.96 4.22
N ALA A 164 9.36 -3.82 4.48
CA ALA A 164 7.92 -3.70 4.39
C ALA A 164 7.57 -3.29 2.95
N ASP A 165 7.31 -4.28 2.11
CA ASP A 165 7.21 -4.14 0.66
C ASP A 165 5.76 -3.82 0.24
N LEU A 166 5.58 -2.61 -0.30
CA LEU A 166 4.32 -2.12 -0.85
C LEU A 166 4.25 -2.47 -2.33
N ARG A 167 3.31 -3.35 -2.69
CA ARG A 167 3.21 -3.91 -4.04
C ARG A 167 2.05 -3.33 -4.82
N TYR A 168 2.39 -2.80 -5.99
CA TYR A 168 1.45 -2.33 -6.99
C TYR A 168 1.48 -3.23 -8.22
N VAL A 169 0.52 -3.01 -9.11
CA VAL A 169 0.49 -3.62 -10.41
C VAL A 169 0.57 -2.51 -11.44
N LEU A 170 1.52 -2.64 -12.36
CA LEU A 170 1.73 -1.68 -13.44
C LEU A 170 1.44 -2.37 -14.77
N ALA A 171 0.86 -1.65 -15.73
CA ALA A 171 0.69 -2.12 -17.10
C ALA A 171 1.59 -1.37 -18.06
N THR A 172 1.95 -2.07 -19.14
CA THR A 172 2.55 -1.53 -20.36
C THR A 172 1.73 -1.99 -21.55
N ASP A 173 1.71 -1.21 -22.63
CA ASP A 173 1.18 -1.62 -23.93
C ASP A 173 2.29 -2.04 -24.90
N ALA A 174 3.56 -1.93 -24.50
CA ALA A 174 4.74 -2.22 -25.32
C ALA A 174 5.69 -3.24 -24.64
N PRO A 175 5.23 -4.48 -24.36
CA PRO A 175 6.00 -5.47 -23.59
C PRO A 175 7.35 -5.85 -24.22
N GLU A 176 7.48 -5.73 -25.54
CA GLU A 176 8.70 -5.96 -26.30
C GLU A 176 9.81 -4.93 -26.06
N THR A 177 9.50 -3.81 -25.40
CA THR A 177 10.47 -2.77 -25.02
C THR A 177 11.25 -3.14 -23.76
N ALA A 178 10.80 -4.14 -23.00
CA ALA A 178 11.46 -4.56 -21.75
C ALA A 178 12.93 -4.93 -21.98
N ARG A 179 13.85 -4.27 -21.27
CA ARG A 179 15.28 -4.53 -21.26
C ARG A 179 15.78 -4.57 -19.82
N PRO A 180 16.56 -5.60 -19.44
CA PRO A 180 17.12 -5.65 -18.10
C PRO A 180 18.11 -4.51 -17.88
N GLU A 181 18.20 -4.02 -16.65
CA GLU A 181 19.11 -2.94 -16.30
C GLU A 181 20.58 -3.36 -16.33
N ASN A 182 20.84 -4.67 -16.23
CA ASN A 182 22.16 -5.26 -16.42
C ASN A 182 22.07 -6.73 -16.90
N PRO A 183 23.17 -7.31 -17.43
CA PRO A 183 23.16 -8.67 -17.97
C PRO A 183 22.83 -9.79 -16.97
N ALA A 184 22.93 -9.54 -15.66
CA ALA A 184 22.63 -10.52 -14.62
C ALA A 184 21.16 -10.46 -14.13
N ALA A 185 20.35 -9.56 -14.70
CA ALA A 185 18.97 -9.28 -14.29
C ALA A 185 17.95 -9.72 -15.35
N GLU A 186 18.07 -10.96 -15.85
CA GLU A 186 17.21 -11.48 -16.93
C GLU A 186 15.72 -11.21 -16.68
N LEU A 187 14.99 -10.75 -17.70
CA LEU A 187 13.56 -10.50 -17.65
C LEU A 187 12.79 -11.58 -18.42
N ARG A 188 11.65 -12.03 -17.87
CA ARG A 188 10.76 -13.01 -18.52
C ARG A 188 9.31 -12.58 -18.45
N TRP A 189 8.70 -12.47 -19.62
CA TRP A 189 7.25 -12.42 -19.77
C TRP A 189 6.67 -13.85 -19.69
N LEU A 190 5.85 -14.09 -18.69
CA LEU A 190 5.30 -15.41 -18.38
C LEU A 190 3.77 -15.33 -18.36
N SER A 191 3.10 -16.39 -18.78
CA SER A 191 1.69 -16.56 -18.45
C SER A 191 1.51 -16.73 -16.93
N MET A 192 0.30 -16.48 -16.43
CA MET A 192 0.00 -16.68 -15.00
C MET A 192 0.38 -18.09 -14.49
N PRO A 193 0.03 -19.20 -15.16
CA PRO A 193 0.42 -20.53 -14.70
C PRO A 193 1.93 -20.76 -14.69
N GLU A 194 2.66 -20.23 -15.68
CA GLU A 194 4.12 -20.34 -15.73
C GLU A 194 4.77 -19.56 -14.59
N ALA A 195 4.29 -18.35 -14.31
CA ALA A 195 4.79 -17.52 -13.20
C ALA A 195 4.52 -18.18 -11.84
N GLU A 196 3.32 -18.72 -11.62
CA GLU A 196 2.96 -19.45 -10.39
C GLU A 196 3.80 -20.72 -10.17
N ALA A 197 4.12 -21.44 -11.26
CA ALA A 197 4.99 -22.61 -11.20
C ALA A 197 6.46 -22.23 -10.92
N LEU A 198 6.91 -21.08 -11.42
CA LEU A 198 8.30 -20.63 -11.32
C LEU A 198 8.63 -20.00 -9.96
N VAL A 199 7.72 -19.18 -9.41
CA VAL A 199 7.92 -18.48 -8.13
C VAL A 199 7.83 -19.46 -6.96
N ALA A 200 8.77 -19.40 -6.02
CA ALA A 200 8.76 -20.24 -4.82
C ALA A 200 8.19 -19.51 -3.58
N GLU A 201 8.26 -18.18 -3.59
CA GLU A 201 7.97 -17.31 -2.46
C GLU A 201 6.45 -17.24 -2.20
N PRO A 202 5.95 -17.69 -1.02
CA PRO A 202 4.52 -17.71 -0.74
C PRO A 202 3.84 -16.34 -0.87
N ASN A 203 4.51 -15.27 -0.44
CA ASN A 203 3.98 -13.90 -0.54
C ASN A 203 3.88 -13.43 -2.00
N LEU A 204 4.81 -13.83 -2.88
CA LEU A 204 4.74 -13.47 -4.30
C LEU A 204 3.69 -14.33 -5.03
N ARG A 205 3.51 -15.60 -4.65
CA ARG A 205 2.38 -16.42 -5.12
C ARG A 205 1.03 -15.81 -4.75
N GLU A 206 0.88 -15.27 -3.53
CA GLU A 206 -0.34 -14.54 -3.15
C GLU A 206 -0.54 -13.28 -4.01
N THR A 207 0.54 -12.56 -4.32
CA THR A 207 0.49 -11.39 -5.22
C THR A 207 0.04 -11.81 -6.63
N LEU A 208 0.61 -12.87 -7.19
CA LEU A 208 0.20 -13.45 -8.47
C LEU A 208 -1.27 -13.86 -8.46
N SER A 209 -1.73 -14.54 -7.41
CA SER A 209 -3.13 -14.95 -7.27
C SER A 209 -4.10 -13.76 -7.30
N ARG A 210 -3.72 -12.63 -6.69
CA ARG A 210 -4.51 -11.37 -6.75
C ARG A 210 -4.56 -10.82 -8.16
N VAL A 211 -3.44 -10.79 -8.86
CA VAL A 211 -3.37 -10.30 -10.24
C VAL A 211 -4.15 -11.20 -11.20
N GLY A 212 -4.13 -12.52 -10.99
CA GLY A 212 -4.98 -13.46 -11.69
C GLY A 212 -6.46 -13.11 -11.56
N ARG A 213 -6.93 -12.85 -10.33
CA ARG A 213 -8.31 -12.38 -10.06
C ARG A 213 -8.63 -11.06 -10.74
N LEU A 214 -7.70 -10.09 -10.73
CA LEU A 214 -7.89 -8.82 -11.44
C LEU A 214 -8.09 -9.02 -12.94
N PHE A 215 -7.31 -9.92 -13.58
CA PHE A 215 -7.55 -10.24 -14.98
C PHE A 215 -8.92 -10.90 -15.23
N ASP A 216 -9.39 -11.74 -14.30
CA ASP A 216 -10.71 -12.40 -14.41
C ASP A 216 -11.86 -11.39 -14.26
N GLU A 217 -11.75 -10.48 -13.29
CA GLU A 217 -12.76 -9.46 -12.99
C GLU A 217 -12.89 -8.43 -14.13
N LEU A 218 -11.78 -8.07 -14.77
CA LEU A 218 -11.75 -7.05 -15.81
C LEU A 218 -12.06 -7.59 -17.22
N GLY A 219 -11.99 -8.90 -17.40
CA GLY A 219 -12.17 -9.57 -18.69
C GLY A 219 -11.11 -9.21 -19.74
N PRO A 220 -11.19 -9.81 -20.94
CA PRO A 220 -10.39 -9.36 -22.08
C PRO A 220 -10.82 -7.95 -22.49
N ARG A 221 -9.87 -7.02 -22.54
CA ARG A 221 -10.06 -5.66 -23.06
C ARG A 221 -9.52 -5.54 -24.47
#